data_AF-A0A3M3XUF1-F1
#
_entry.id   AF-A0A3M3XUF1-F1
#
_cell.length_a   1.000
_cell.length_b   1.000
_cell.length_c   1.000
_cell.angle_alpha   90.00
_cell.angle_beta   90.00
_cell.angle_gamma   90.00
#
_symmetry.space_group_name_H-M   'P 1'
#
loop_
_entity.id
_entity.type
_entity.pdbx_description
1 polymer ?
#
loop_
_entity_poly.entity_id
_entity_poly.type
_entity_poly.pdbx_seq_one_letter_code
_entity_poly.pdbx_strand_id
1 'polypeptide(L)'
;MREGIFILVLCLVAWFGFDLLQGQRDTARIERDAALFEVNGLREAARISGEMLAERDAIDLQRTQELNHERAENDALRLDVATGRKRLRLNATCSAPVPASAGAGGVADAATAELTTDARSDYFTLRDQLALSRQMILGLQDHALRVCPRQP
;
A
#
# COMPACT_ATOMS: atom_id res chain seq x y z
N MET A 1 77.41 14.12 -35.59
CA MET A 1 76.07 13.98 -36.22
C MET A 1 75.45 12.59 -36.01
N ARG A 2 76.21 11.50 -36.12
CA ARG A 2 75.68 10.11 -36.00
C ARG A 2 75.14 9.76 -34.59
N GLU A 3 75.81 10.18 -33.52
CA GLU A 3 75.37 9.94 -32.12
C GLU A 3 74.04 10.64 -31.77
N GLY A 4 73.82 11.88 -32.25
CA GLY A 4 72.58 12.63 -31.99
C GLY A 4 71.35 11.99 -32.65
N ILE A 5 71.53 11.32 -33.78
CA ILE A 5 70.45 10.61 -34.49
C ILE A 5 69.99 9.39 -33.67
N PHE A 6 70.91 8.65 -33.05
CA PHE A 6 70.56 7.50 -32.22
C PHE A 6 69.72 7.87 -30.99
N ILE A 7 70.07 8.98 -30.31
CA ILE A 7 69.30 9.46 -29.15
C ILE A 7 67.89 9.89 -29.59
N LEU A 8 67.76 10.59 -30.72
CA LEU A 8 66.45 11.00 -31.24
C LEU A 8 65.57 9.79 -31.58
N VAL A 9 66.13 8.75 -32.19
CA VAL A 9 65.39 7.52 -32.51
C VAL A 9 64.90 6.82 -31.24
N LEU A 10 65.74 6.69 -30.21
CA LEU A 10 65.34 6.09 -28.94
C LEU A 10 64.22 6.89 -28.24
N CYS A 11 64.30 8.22 -28.26
CA CYS A 11 63.24 9.07 -27.71
C CYS A 11 61.92 8.90 -28.48
N LEU A 12 61.96 8.79 -29.80
CA LEU A 12 60.75 8.56 -30.63
C LEU A 12 60.13 7.19 -30.37
N VAL A 13 60.94 6.14 -30.24
CA VAL A 13 60.45 4.79 -29.91
C VAL A 13 59.84 4.77 -28.51
N ALA A 14 60.47 5.42 -27.53
CA ALA A 14 59.93 5.53 -26.18
C ALA A 14 58.61 6.32 -26.15
N TRP A 15 58.53 7.44 -26.87
CA TRP A 15 57.31 8.23 -27.01
C TRP A 15 56.18 7.40 -27.63
N PHE A 16 56.46 6.74 -28.75
CA PHE A 16 55.48 5.91 -29.45
C PHE A 16 55.02 4.71 -28.61
N GLY A 17 55.94 4.04 -27.92
CA GLY A 17 55.61 2.95 -27.00
C GLY A 17 54.74 3.41 -25.83
N PHE A 18 55.02 4.59 -25.29
CA PHE A 18 54.21 5.20 -24.23
C PHE A 18 52.82 5.60 -24.71
N ASP A 19 52.72 6.20 -25.90
CA ASP A 19 51.44 6.58 -26.54
C ASP A 19 50.54 5.35 -26.78
N LEU A 20 51.11 4.27 -27.34
CA LEU A 20 50.40 3.01 -27.56
C LEU A 20 49.92 2.39 -26.23
N LEU A 21 50.76 2.40 -25.19
CA LEU A 21 50.41 1.88 -23.87
C LEU A 21 49.36 2.74 -23.14
N GLN A 22 49.38 4.06 -23.32
CA GLN A 22 48.34 4.94 -22.80
C GLN A 22 47.02 4.68 -23.52
N GLY A 23 47.01 4.57 -24.84
CA GLY A 23 45.81 4.26 -25.61
C GLY A 23 45.12 2.98 -25.14
N GLN A 24 45.87 1.89 -24.90
CA GLN A 24 45.33 0.62 -24.38
C GLN A 24 44.78 0.73 -22.94
N ARG A 25 45.42 1.56 -22.10
CA ARG A 25 44.92 1.80 -20.73
C ARG A 25 43.66 2.64 -20.74
N ASP A 26 43.59 3.64 -21.60
CA ASP A 26 42.44 4.53 -21.69
C ASP A 26 41.23 3.81 -22.26
N THR A 27 41.41 2.93 -23.27
CA THR A 27 40.31 2.07 -23.74
C THR A 27 39.80 1.14 -22.63
N ALA A 28 40.70 0.48 -21.89
CA ALA A 28 40.30 -0.39 -20.78
C ALA A 28 39.60 0.38 -19.64
N ARG A 29 40.03 1.63 -19.37
CA ARG A 29 39.37 2.50 -18.40
C ARG A 29 37.97 2.88 -18.84
N ILE A 30 37.80 3.25 -20.11
CA ILE A 30 36.51 3.62 -20.70
C ILE A 30 35.53 2.45 -20.62
N GLU A 31 35.94 1.24 -21.01
CA GLU A 31 35.09 0.04 -20.94
C GLU A 31 34.66 -0.27 -19.51
N ARG A 32 35.59 -0.20 -18.56
CA ARG A 32 35.29 -0.39 -17.14
C ARG A 32 34.35 0.70 -16.62
N ASP A 33 34.56 1.96 -16.97
CA ASP A 33 33.72 3.07 -16.50
C ASP A 33 32.31 2.99 -17.09
N ALA A 34 32.18 2.55 -18.34
CA ALA A 34 30.89 2.25 -18.96
C ALA A 34 30.17 1.10 -18.24
N ALA A 35 30.87 -0.01 -17.96
CA ALA A 35 30.31 -1.13 -17.21
C ALA A 35 29.92 -0.76 -15.77
N LEU A 36 30.74 0.07 -15.09
CA LEU A 36 30.43 0.57 -13.76
C LEU A 36 29.19 1.47 -13.75
N PHE A 37 29.05 2.33 -14.76
CA PHE A 37 27.87 3.17 -14.90
C PHE A 37 26.60 2.33 -15.08
N GLU A 38 26.64 1.30 -15.94
CA GLU A 38 25.54 0.38 -16.16
C GLU A 38 25.15 -0.37 -14.88
N VAL A 39 26.12 -0.97 -14.18
CA VAL A 39 25.87 -1.69 -12.93
C VAL A 39 25.32 -0.77 -11.84
N ASN A 40 25.86 0.45 -11.71
CA ASN A 40 25.36 1.42 -10.74
C ASN A 40 23.93 1.87 -11.05
N GLY A 41 23.60 2.09 -12.33
CA GLY A 41 22.25 2.42 -12.77
C GLY A 41 21.26 1.29 -12.47
N LEU A 42 21.61 0.05 -12.79
CA LEU A 42 20.79 -1.13 -12.49
C LEU A 42 20.61 -1.32 -10.98
N ARG A 43 21.67 -1.15 -10.20
CA ARG A 43 21.63 -1.26 -8.74
C ARG A 43 20.71 -0.21 -8.13
N GLU A 44 20.78 1.02 -8.62
CA GLU A 44 19.93 2.11 -8.12
C GLU A 44 18.46 1.90 -8.48
N ALA A 45 18.17 1.46 -9.72
CA ALA A 45 16.83 1.07 -10.12
C ALA A 45 16.28 -0.10 -9.28
N ALA A 46 17.11 -1.09 -8.99
CA ALA A 46 16.76 -2.21 -8.11
C ALA A 46 16.51 -1.75 -6.67
N ARG A 47 17.30 -0.79 -6.16
CA ARG A 47 17.11 -0.20 -4.82
C ARG A 47 15.77 0.53 -4.73
N ILE A 48 15.47 1.42 -5.66
CA ILE A 48 14.23 2.20 -5.69
C ILE A 48 13.01 1.28 -5.79
N SER A 49 13.05 0.29 -6.69
CA SER A 49 11.96 -0.69 -6.81
C SER A 49 11.78 -1.56 -5.56
N GLY A 50 12.88 -1.95 -4.90
CA GLY A 50 12.83 -2.66 -3.62
C GLY A 50 12.20 -1.82 -2.50
N GLU A 51 12.55 -0.54 -2.40
CA GLU A 51 11.97 0.39 -1.43
C GLU A 51 10.46 0.62 -1.68
N MET A 52 10.05 0.77 -2.94
CA MET A 52 8.63 0.89 -3.29
C MET A 52 7.83 -0.36 -2.94
N LEU A 53 8.40 -1.55 -3.17
CA LEU A 53 7.76 -2.81 -2.83
C LEU A 53 7.59 -2.96 -1.31
N ALA A 54 8.64 -2.66 -0.54
CA ALA A 54 8.59 -2.70 0.91
C ALA A 54 7.54 -1.73 1.49
N GLU A 55 7.44 -0.51 0.95
CA GLU A 55 6.43 0.47 1.36
C GLU A 55 5.01 -0.01 1.04
N ARG A 56 4.80 -0.58 -0.17
CA ARG A 56 3.51 -1.17 -0.56
C ARG A 56 3.10 -2.31 0.37
N ASP A 57 4.02 -3.21 0.68
CA ASP A 57 3.76 -4.36 1.55
C ASP A 57 3.46 -3.90 2.99
N ALA A 58 4.11 -2.83 3.46
CA ALA A 58 3.80 -2.22 4.75
C ALA A 58 2.39 -1.63 4.81
N ILE A 59 1.96 -0.92 3.76
CA ILE A 59 0.59 -0.40 3.63
C ILE A 59 -0.41 -1.57 3.63
N ASP A 60 -0.18 -2.59 2.81
CA ASP A 60 -1.09 -3.73 2.68
C ASP A 60 -1.25 -4.50 4.00
N LEU A 61 -0.12 -4.73 4.70
CA LEU A 61 -0.12 -5.37 6.01
C LEU A 61 -0.94 -4.57 7.02
N GLN A 62 -0.72 -3.25 7.10
CA GLN A 62 -1.46 -2.39 8.02
C GLN A 62 -2.96 -2.41 7.71
N ARG A 63 -3.36 -2.23 6.44
CA ARG A 63 -4.76 -2.19 6.02
C ARG A 63 -5.47 -3.53 6.27
N THR A 64 -4.78 -4.64 6.04
CA THR A 64 -5.29 -5.98 6.32
C THR A 64 -5.47 -6.22 7.82
N GLN A 65 -4.53 -5.78 8.64
CA GLN A 65 -4.64 -5.88 10.10
C GLN A 65 -5.83 -5.07 10.63
N GLU A 66 -5.98 -3.82 10.19
CA GLU A 66 -7.10 -2.96 10.59
C GLU A 66 -8.45 -3.56 10.13
N LEU A 67 -8.53 -4.07 8.89
CA LEU A 67 -9.74 -4.73 8.39
C LEU A 67 -10.12 -5.98 9.19
N ASN A 68 -9.13 -6.82 9.54
CA ASN A 68 -9.37 -8.01 10.33
C ASN A 68 -9.81 -7.67 11.75
N HIS A 69 -9.25 -6.61 12.33
CA HIS A 69 -9.67 -6.12 13.63
C HIS A 69 -11.12 -5.63 13.60
N GLU A 70 -11.49 -4.78 12.63
CA GLU A 70 -12.87 -4.28 12.46
C GLU A 70 -13.87 -5.43 12.24
N ARG A 71 -13.51 -6.45 11.46
CA ARG A 71 -14.33 -7.66 11.26
C ARG A 71 -14.49 -8.47 12.55
N ALA A 72 -13.42 -8.67 13.31
CA ALA A 72 -13.48 -9.39 14.58
C ALA A 72 -14.39 -8.67 15.59
N GLU A 73 -14.33 -7.33 15.65
CA GLU A 73 -15.25 -6.54 16.47
C GLU A 73 -16.71 -6.70 16.00
N ASN A 74 -16.95 -6.69 14.69
CA ASN A 74 -18.28 -6.89 14.12
C ASN A 74 -18.84 -8.28 14.44
N ASP A 75 -18.04 -9.33 14.29
CA ASP A 75 -18.40 -10.70 14.64
C ASP A 75 -18.73 -10.85 16.13
N ALA A 76 -17.94 -10.20 17.00
CA ALA A 76 -18.23 -10.17 18.43
C ALA A 76 -19.57 -9.47 18.72
N LEU A 77 -19.86 -8.34 18.07
CA LEU A 77 -21.14 -7.65 18.19
C LEU A 77 -22.30 -8.52 17.67
N ARG A 78 -22.09 -9.23 16.57
CA ARG A 78 -23.07 -10.17 16.00
C ARG A 78 -23.41 -11.27 16.99
N LEU A 79 -22.41 -11.85 17.66
CA LEU A 79 -22.61 -12.86 18.70
C LEU A 79 -23.31 -12.27 19.94
N ASP A 80 -22.92 -11.09 20.39
CA ASP A 80 -23.55 -10.40 21.53
C ASP A 80 -25.05 -10.15 21.26
N VAL A 81 -25.41 -9.76 20.04
CA VAL A 81 -26.81 -9.54 19.64
C VAL A 81 -27.56 -10.86 19.46
N ALA A 82 -26.93 -11.89 18.88
CA ALA A 82 -27.53 -13.22 18.74
C ALA A 82 -27.82 -13.88 20.09
N THR A 83 -26.94 -13.67 21.08
CA THR A 83 -27.10 -14.17 22.46
C THR A 83 -27.99 -13.27 23.34
N GLY A 84 -28.50 -12.16 22.81
CA GLY A 84 -29.36 -11.21 23.54
C GLY A 84 -28.62 -10.37 24.59
N ARG A 85 -27.29 -10.47 24.69
CA ARG A 85 -26.45 -9.63 25.58
C ARG A 85 -26.45 -8.16 25.14
N LYS A 86 -26.57 -7.91 23.84
CA LYS A 86 -26.75 -6.59 23.24
C LYS A 86 -28.00 -6.58 22.37
N ARG A 87 -28.52 -5.37 22.09
CA ARG A 87 -29.67 -5.16 21.21
C ARG A 87 -29.39 -4.06 20.22
N LEU A 88 -29.78 -4.26 18.96
CA LEU A 88 -29.80 -3.20 17.95
C LEU A 88 -31.06 -2.38 18.14
N ARG A 89 -30.90 -1.07 18.38
CA ARG A 89 -32.00 -0.13 18.50
C ARG A 89 -32.08 0.70 17.24
N LEU A 90 -33.27 0.84 16.70
CA LEU A 90 -33.57 1.76 15.61
C LEU A 90 -34.27 2.98 16.18
N ASN A 91 -33.92 4.17 15.68
CA ASN A 91 -34.66 5.38 15.99
C ASN A 91 -35.85 5.46 15.03
N ALA A 92 -37.03 5.06 15.50
CA ALA A 92 -38.26 5.15 14.73
C ALA A 92 -39.24 6.15 15.34
N THR A 93 -39.84 6.96 14.47
CA THR A 93 -41.03 7.75 14.79
C THR A 93 -42.25 6.98 14.30
N CYS A 94 -42.99 6.36 15.21
CA CYS A 94 -44.23 5.68 14.88
C CYS A 94 -45.38 6.69 14.80
N SER A 95 -45.79 7.08 13.58
CA SER A 95 -46.99 7.89 13.38
C SER A 95 -48.21 6.96 13.30
N ALA A 96 -48.71 6.52 14.46
CA ALA A 96 -49.94 5.74 14.50
C ALA A 96 -51.16 6.70 14.43
N PRO A 97 -52.18 6.43 13.59
CA PRO A 97 -53.45 7.13 13.68
C PRO A 97 -54.10 6.79 15.01
N VAL A 98 -54.30 7.79 15.88
CA VAL A 98 -55.12 7.63 17.08
C VAL A 98 -56.57 7.49 16.62
N PRO A 99 -57.27 6.39 16.92
CA PRO A 99 -58.69 6.27 16.58
C PRO A 99 -59.49 7.35 17.30
N ALA A 100 -60.43 8.00 16.59
CA ALA A 100 -61.25 9.09 17.13
C ALA A 100 -62.24 8.64 18.22
N SER A 101 -62.38 7.34 18.46
CA SER A 101 -63.26 6.76 19.48
C SER A 101 -62.44 6.07 20.56
N ALA A 102 -62.73 6.39 21.83
CA ALA A 102 -62.10 5.76 22.99
C ALA A 102 -62.57 4.30 23.11
N GLY A 103 -61.79 3.36 22.57
CA GLY A 103 -61.96 1.93 22.82
C GLY A 103 -61.44 1.54 24.21
N ALA A 104 -61.99 0.47 24.80
CA ALA A 104 -61.53 -0.08 26.07
C ALA A 104 -60.02 -0.38 26.01
N GLY A 105 -59.22 0.35 26.81
CA GLY A 105 -57.76 0.25 26.81
C GLY A 105 -57.31 -1.08 27.40
N GLY A 106 -56.84 -1.99 26.56
CA GLY A 106 -56.07 -3.15 26.96
C GLY A 106 -54.58 -2.86 26.79
N VAL A 107 -53.79 -2.96 27.86
CA VAL A 107 -52.33 -3.02 27.77
C VAL A 107 -51.96 -4.35 27.12
N ALA A 108 -51.63 -4.32 25.83
CA ALA A 108 -51.04 -5.47 25.16
C ALA A 108 -49.63 -5.67 25.72
N ASP A 109 -49.37 -6.84 26.31
CA ASP A 109 -48.03 -7.29 26.68
C ASP A 109 -47.29 -7.73 25.40
N ALA A 110 -47.04 -6.77 24.53
CA ALA A 110 -46.32 -6.96 23.29
C ALA A 110 -44.83 -6.84 23.56
N ALA A 111 -44.04 -7.77 23.01
CA ALA A 111 -42.60 -7.66 23.04
C ALA A 111 -42.16 -6.29 22.48
N THR A 112 -41.15 -5.67 23.10
CA THR A 112 -40.53 -4.44 22.60
C THR A 112 -40.17 -4.57 21.12
N ALA A 113 -40.46 -3.54 20.32
CA ALA A 113 -40.13 -3.52 18.90
C ALA A 113 -38.64 -3.80 18.66
N GLU A 114 -38.35 -4.77 17.81
CA GLU A 114 -37.00 -5.23 17.47
C GLU A 114 -36.85 -5.37 15.94
N LEU A 115 -35.63 -5.21 15.43
CA LEU A 115 -35.34 -5.47 14.01
C LEU A 115 -35.67 -6.94 13.68
N THR A 116 -36.21 -7.16 12.48
CA THR A 116 -36.35 -8.50 11.91
C THR A 116 -34.98 -9.17 11.81
N THR A 117 -34.97 -10.52 11.81
CA THR A 117 -33.74 -11.30 11.69
C THR A 117 -32.95 -10.94 10.42
N ASP A 118 -33.65 -10.70 9.32
CA ASP A 118 -33.04 -10.29 8.05
C ASP A 118 -32.37 -8.93 8.17
N ALA A 119 -33.08 -7.92 8.69
CA ALA A 119 -32.55 -6.57 8.85
C ALA A 119 -31.35 -6.52 9.83
N ARG A 120 -31.31 -7.43 10.82
CA ARG A 120 -30.16 -7.61 11.71
C ARG A 120 -28.93 -8.15 10.95
N SER A 121 -29.12 -9.15 10.10
CA SER A 121 -28.04 -9.71 9.28
C SER A 121 -27.50 -8.69 8.28
N ASP A 122 -28.40 -7.94 7.64
CA ASP A 122 -28.05 -6.90 6.68
C ASP A 122 -27.23 -5.77 7.33
N TYR A 123 -27.58 -5.38 8.56
CA TYR A 123 -26.83 -4.37 9.32
C TYR A 123 -25.35 -4.77 9.50
N PHE A 124 -25.09 -6.01 9.91
CA PHE A 124 -23.71 -6.48 10.12
C PHE A 124 -22.95 -6.64 8.81
N THR A 125 -23.62 -7.12 7.76
CA THR A 125 -23.07 -7.16 6.39
C THR A 125 -22.67 -5.77 5.90
N LEU A 126 -23.53 -4.77 6.13
CA LEU A 126 -23.26 -3.38 5.75
C LEU A 126 -22.05 -2.82 6.48
N ARG A 127 -21.91 -3.13 7.78
CA ARG A 127 -20.72 -2.75 8.55
C ARG A 127 -19.44 -3.37 8.00
N ASP A 128 -19.46 -4.63 7.59
CA ASP A 128 -18.29 -5.28 6.98
C ASP A 128 -17.91 -4.68 5.64
N GLN A 129 -18.90 -4.35 4.81
CA GLN A 129 -18.67 -3.66 3.54
C GLN A 129 -18.13 -2.24 3.75
N LEU A 130 -18.59 -1.55 4.79
CA LEU A 130 -18.09 -0.23 5.14
C LEU A 130 -16.63 -0.30 5.63
N ALA A 131 -16.31 -1.25 6.50
CA ALA A 131 -14.94 -1.52 6.94
C ALA A 131 -14.00 -1.79 5.75
N LEU A 132 -14.41 -2.70 4.86
CA LEU A 132 -13.64 -3.03 3.66
C LEU A 132 -13.41 -1.82 2.74
N SER A 133 -14.49 -1.10 2.40
CA SER A 133 -14.37 0.07 1.50
C SER A 133 -13.53 1.19 2.13
N ARG A 134 -13.66 1.41 3.43
CA ARG A 134 -12.81 2.36 4.17
C ARG A 134 -11.34 1.99 4.07
N GLN A 135 -10.98 0.74 4.34
CA GLN A 135 -9.59 0.30 4.30
C GLN A 135 -9.04 0.32 2.87
N MET A 136 -9.84 0.02 1.85
CA MET A 136 -9.45 0.19 0.44
C MET A 136 -9.15 1.65 0.11
N ILE A 137 -10.02 2.58 0.51
CA ILE A 137 -9.84 4.02 0.26
C ILE A 137 -8.58 4.53 0.95
N LEU A 138 -8.37 4.19 2.22
CA LEU A 138 -7.19 4.61 2.97
C LEU A 138 -5.90 3.99 2.38
N GLY A 139 -5.94 2.72 1.98
CA GLY A 139 -4.83 2.07 1.28
C GLY A 139 -4.47 2.77 -0.03
N LEU A 140 -5.47 3.16 -0.82
CA LEU A 140 -5.25 3.94 -2.06
C LEU A 140 -4.67 5.33 -1.79
N GLN A 141 -5.15 6.02 -0.75
CA GLN A 141 -4.61 7.32 -0.34
C GLN A 141 -3.15 7.21 0.09
N ASP A 142 -2.81 6.23 0.93
CA ASP A 142 -1.42 5.99 1.34
C ASP A 142 -0.53 5.61 0.16
N HIS A 143 -1.02 4.76 -0.73
CA HIS A 143 -0.28 4.37 -1.94
C HIS A 143 0.03 5.59 -2.81
N ALA A 144 -0.96 6.46 -3.04
CA ALA A 144 -0.80 7.68 -3.82
C ALA A 144 0.19 8.66 -3.18
N LEU A 145 0.22 8.76 -1.84
CA LEU A 145 1.07 9.70 -1.12
C LEU A 145 2.50 9.18 -0.89
N ARG A 146 2.68 7.87 -0.76
CA ARG A 146 3.97 7.28 -0.36
C ARG A 146 4.65 6.54 -1.51
N VAL A 147 3.91 5.88 -2.39
CA VAL A 147 4.51 5.04 -3.45
C VAL A 147 4.62 5.81 -4.76
N CYS A 148 3.55 6.47 -5.23
CA CYS A 148 3.56 7.19 -6.51
C CYS A 148 4.67 8.26 -6.65
N PRO A 149 5.02 9.07 -5.62
CA PRO A 149 6.08 10.07 -5.74
C PRO A 149 7.49 9.48 -5.92
N ARG A 150 7.67 8.18 -5.67
CA ARG A 150 8.94 7.47 -5.81
C ARG A 150 9.12 6.84 -7.19
N GLN A 151 8.09 6.93 -8.04
CA GLN A 151 8.15 6.43 -9.40
C GLN A 151 8.99 7.40 -10.26
N PRO A 152 10.05 6.93 -10.94
CA PRO A 152 10.93 7.76 -11.76
C PRO A 152 10.23 8.30 -13.02
#